data_AF-M3B2R4-F1
#
_entry.id   AF-M3B2R4-F1
#
_cell.length_a   1.000
_cell.length_b   1.000
_cell.length_c   1.000
_cell.angle_alpha   90.00
_cell.angle_beta   90.00
_cell.angle_gamma   90.00
#
_symmetry.space_group_name_H-M   'P 1'
#
loop_
_entity.id
_entity.type
_entity.pdbx_description
1 polymer ?
#
loop_
_entity_poly.entity_id
_entity_poly.type
_entity_poly.pdbx_seq_one_letter_code
_entity_poly.pdbx_strand_id
1 'polypeptide(L)'
;MASTAPLTSPAARTRHLGDRPVGPGHPVYITGEIGINHNGDLGTALALVDAAADAGCDAVKFQKRTPEVCTPRSQWELERDTPWGRMTYIDYRHRVEFGEDEYRRIDEHCRERGIAWFASPWDVESVAFLEKFDLPAHKVASASLTDDELLRTLRATGRTIVLSTGMSTPKQIRHAVEVLGSENIVLCHATSTYPARAAELNLRVIHTLQAEYPNVPIGYSGHETGLQTTLAAVALGAAFVERHITLDRAMWGSDQAASVEPGGLQRLVRDIRVVEESLGDGVKRVYESELAPMRKLRRVPGVVAQADERAERAERGEPAEEAAGARGSDRSDSAGDREPAAV
;
A
#
# COMPACT_ATOMS: atom_id res chain seq x y z
N MET A 1 23.01 23.41 -7.76
CA MET A 1 23.56 22.45 -6.77
C MET A 1 22.40 21.65 -6.24
N ALA A 2 22.25 20.39 -6.67
CA ALA A 2 21.21 19.51 -6.14
C ALA A 2 21.59 19.14 -4.70
N SER A 3 20.83 19.64 -3.73
CA SER A 3 20.95 19.24 -2.34
C SER A 3 20.49 17.79 -2.23
N THR A 4 21.43 16.86 -2.17
CA THR A 4 21.17 15.50 -1.73
C THR A 4 20.90 15.56 -0.23
N ALA A 5 19.62 15.64 0.15
CA ALA A 5 19.20 15.35 1.51
C ALA A 5 19.75 13.95 1.87
N PRO A 6 20.34 13.76 3.06
CA PRO A 6 20.82 12.46 3.47
C PRO A 6 19.63 11.49 3.44
N LEU A 7 19.77 10.40 2.68
CA LEU A 7 18.81 9.30 2.68
C LEU A 7 18.67 8.83 4.13
N THR A 8 17.50 9.09 4.72
CA THR A 8 17.18 8.58 6.05
C THR A 8 17.33 7.07 6.02
N SER A 9 18.02 6.51 7.02
CA SER A 9 18.24 5.06 7.13
C SER A 9 16.90 4.32 7.01
N PRO A 10 16.84 3.16 6.32
CA PRO A 10 15.63 2.33 6.26
C PRO A 10 15.02 2.04 7.64
N ALA A 11 15.86 1.93 8.68
CA ALA A 11 15.44 1.74 10.07
C ALA A 11 14.60 2.91 10.61
N ALA A 12 14.88 4.16 10.19
CA ALA A 12 14.11 5.32 10.61
C ALA A 12 12.69 5.35 10.01
N ARG A 13 12.46 4.59 8.93
CA ARG A 13 11.21 4.55 8.17
C ARG A 13 10.42 3.25 8.40
N THR A 14 10.65 2.59 9.53
CA THR A 14 9.96 1.35 9.90
C THR A 14 9.13 1.60 11.15
N ARG A 15 7.89 1.12 11.15
CA ARG A 15 7.00 1.03 12.32
C ARG A 15 6.62 -0.41 12.55
N HIS A 16 6.15 -0.73 13.74
CA HIS A 16 5.71 -2.08 14.05
C HIS A 16 4.21 -2.07 14.34
N LEU A 17 3.48 -2.96 13.67
CA LEU A 17 2.09 -3.30 13.97
C LEU A 17 2.14 -4.69 14.61
N GLY A 18 2.14 -4.72 15.96
CA GLY A 18 2.53 -5.92 16.70
C GLY A 18 3.98 -6.30 16.37
N ASP A 19 4.23 -7.55 15.99
CA ASP A 19 5.57 -8.02 15.62
C ASP A 19 5.94 -7.76 14.14
N ARG A 20 5.02 -7.20 13.35
CA ARG A 20 5.23 -7.01 11.90
C ARG A 20 5.79 -5.62 11.58
N PRO A 21 6.96 -5.54 10.90
CA PRO A 21 7.50 -4.28 10.45
C PRO A 21 6.72 -3.74 9.24
N VAL A 22 6.51 -2.42 9.22
CA VAL A 22 5.82 -1.66 8.17
C VAL A 22 6.74 -0.53 7.75
N GLY A 23 7.26 -0.62 6.52
CA GLY A 23 8.22 0.34 6.01
C GLY A 23 8.87 -0.10 4.69
N PRO A 24 9.66 0.76 4.06
CA PRO A 24 10.43 0.40 2.87
C PRO A 24 11.34 -0.80 3.12
N GLY A 25 11.38 -1.75 2.18
CA GLY A 25 12.21 -2.96 2.28
C GLY A 25 11.58 -4.10 3.08
N HIS A 26 10.40 -3.88 3.67
CA HIS A 26 9.58 -4.94 4.27
C HIS A 26 8.38 -5.26 3.38
N PRO A 27 7.80 -6.48 3.51
CA PRO A 27 6.54 -6.78 2.88
C PRO A 27 5.45 -5.77 3.28
N VAL A 28 4.68 -5.32 2.30
CA VAL A 28 3.49 -4.50 2.43
C VAL A 28 2.55 -5.18 3.39
N TYR A 29 2.15 -4.40 4.39
CA TYR A 29 1.16 -4.81 5.38
C TYR A 29 -0.24 -4.63 4.80
N ILE A 30 -0.98 -5.73 4.63
CA ILE A 30 -2.27 -5.75 3.94
C ILE A 30 -3.39 -5.92 4.97
N THR A 31 -4.30 -4.95 5.01
CA THR A 31 -5.45 -4.93 5.93
C THR A 31 -6.77 -5.05 5.18
N GLY A 32 -7.58 -6.04 5.56
CA GLY A 32 -8.99 -6.12 5.16
C GLY A 32 -9.86 -5.26 6.07
N GLU A 33 -10.35 -4.13 5.59
CA GLU A 33 -11.27 -3.27 6.33
C GLU A 33 -12.68 -3.86 6.31
N ILE A 34 -13.11 -4.41 7.44
CA ILE A 34 -14.48 -4.89 7.63
C ILE A 34 -15.42 -3.71 7.84
N GLY A 35 -14.97 -2.69 8.56
CA GLY A 35 -15.77 -1.49 8.84
C GLY A 35 -17.10 -1.87 9.48
N ILE A 36 -18.20 -1.56 8.79
CA ILE A 36 -19.57 -1.92 9.19
C ILE A 36 -20.23 -2.95 8.25
N ASN A 37 -19.48 -3.58 7.34
CA ASN A 37 -20.03 -4.53 6.36
C ASN A 37 -20.59 -5.81 7.01
N HIS A 38 -20.30 -6.03 8.28
CA HIS A 38 -20.92 -7.06 9.10
C HIS A 38 -22.38 -6.77 9.47
N ASN A 39 -22.88 -5.53 9.28
CA ASN A 39 -24.27 -5.16 9.51
C ASN A 39 -24.81 -5.51 10.92
N GLY A 40 -23.94 -5.46 11.95
CA GLY A 40 -24.29 -5.86 13.32
C GLY A 40 -24.47 -7.37 13.52
N ASP A 41 -24.11 -8.20 12.54
CA ASP A 41 -24.17 -9.65 12.64
C ASP A 41 -22.77 -10.24 12.90
N LEU A 42 -22.62 -10.90 14.05
CA LEU A 42 -21.34 -11.48 14.46
C LEU A 42 -20.91 -12.62 13.52
N GLY A 43 -21.83 -13.43 13.02
CA GLY A 43 -21.52 -14.51 12.08
C GLY A 43 -20.87 -13.99 10.79
N THR A 44 -21.43 -12.91 10.25
CA THR A 44 -20.90 -12.19 9.09
C THR A 44 -19.53 -11.59 9.39
N ALA A 45 -19.33 -11.00 10.57
CA ALA A 45 -18.02 -10.48 10.98
C ALA A 45 -16.96 -11.58 10.99
N LEU A 46 -17.24 -12.73 11.62
CA LEU A 46 -16.30 -13.85 11.68
C LEU A 46 -16.00 -14.45 10.29
N ALA A 47 -17.01 -14.54 9.42
CA ALA A 47 -16.82 -14.97 8.03
C ALA A 47 -15.94 -14.01 7.21
N LEU A 48 -16.01 -12.70 7.48
CA LEU A 48 -15.11 -11.72 6.87
C LEU A 48 -13.67 -11.86 7.40
N VAL A 49 -13.51 -12.17 8.69
CA VAL A 49 -12.19 -12.52 9.26
C VAL A 49 -11.62 -13.75 8.56
N ASP A 50 -12.43 -14.79 8.37
CA ASP A 50 -12.02 -16.00 7.67
C ASP A 50 -11.55 -15.70 6.25
N ALA A 51 -12.33 -14.92 5.49
CA ALA A 51 -11.99 -14.53 4.13
C ALA A 51 -10.67 -13.74 4.04
N ALA A 52 -10.41 -12.86 5.01
CA ALA A 52 -9.17 -12.10 5.07
C ALA A 52 -7.97 -12.98 5.42
N ALA A 53 -8.13 -13.87 6.40
CA ALA A 53 -7.10 -14.84 6.79
C ALA A 53 -6.77 -15.79 5.63
N ASP A 54 -7.77 -16.34 4.96
CA ASP A 54 -7.60 -17.24 3.80
C ASP A 54 -6.95 -16.55 2.61
N ALA A 55 -7.16 -15.24 2.44
CA ALA A 55 -6.48 -14.45 1.43
C ALA A 55 -5.02 -14.15 1.76
N GLY A 56 -4.60 -14.31 3.03
CA GLY A 56 -3.26 -13.97 3.50
C GLY A 56 -3.09 -12.49 3.88
N CYS A 57 -4.16 -11.81 4.30
CA CYS A 57 -4.05 -10.49 4.91
C CYS A 57 -3.27 -10.56 6.23
N ASP A 58 -2.55 -9.48 6.55
CA ASP A 58 -1.80 -9.37 7.79
C ASP A 58 -2.72 -9.03 8.98
N ALA A 59 -3.80 -8.29 8.70
CA ALA A 59 -4.84 -7.97 9.66
C ALA A 59 -6.22 -7.75 9.05
N VAL A 60 -7.23 -7.78 9.91
CA VAL A 60 -8.53 -7.16 9.67
C VAL A 60 -8.69 -5.88 10.47
N LYS A 61 -9.54 -4.98 10.00
CA LYS A 61 -9.85 -3.74 10.70
C LYS A 61 -11.36 -3.53 10.88
N PHE A 62 -11.75 -3.08 12.06
CA PHE A 62 -13.11 -2.71 12.42
C PHE A 62 -13.26 -1.20 12.67
N GLN A 63 -14.46 -0.76 12.99
CA GLN A 63 -14.73 0.59 13.47
C GLN A 63 -15.43 0.51 14.82
N LYS A 64 -14.98 1.34 15.77
CA LYS A 64 -15.60 1.46 17.09
C LYS A 64 -16.05 2.91 17.30
N ARG A 65 -17.30 3.06 17.72
CA ARG A 65 -17.94 4.36 17.88
C ARG A 65 -18.87 4.36 19.09
N THR A 66 -19.04 5.53 19.69
CA THR A 66 -20.23 5.89 20.46
C THR A 66 -21.22 6.57 19.51
N PRO A 67 -22.36 5.92 19.17
CA PRO A 67 -23.31 6.44 18.18
C PRO A 67 -23.73 7.90 18.41
N GLU A 68 -23.95 8.28 19.67
CA GLU A 68 -24.38 9.61 20.08
C GLU A 68 -23.32 10.69 19.85
N VAL A 69 -22.04 10.34 20.00
CA VAL A 69 -20.92 11.27 19.79
C VAL A 69 -20.65 11.42 18.29
N CYS A 70 -20.61 10.30 17.56
CA CYS A 70 -20.21 10.29 16.16
C CYS A 70 -21.33 10.65 15.17
N THR A 71 -22.57 10.77 15.63
CA THR A 71 -23.72 11.11 14.78
C THR A 71 -24.21 12.50 15.13
N PRO A 72 -24.20 13.48 14.19
CA PRO A 72 -24.75 14.79 14.45
C PRO A 72 -26.22 14.70 14.91
N ARG A 73 -26.59 15.43 15.97
CA ARG A 73 -27.94 15.36 16.56
C ARG A 73 -29.07 15.62 15.55
N SER A 74 -28.81 16.47 14.54
CA SER A 74 -29.73 16.75 13.44
C SER A 74 -30.04 15.55 12.55
N GLN A 75 -29.23 14.49 12.59
CA GLN A 75 -29.45 13.28 11.81
C GLN A 75 -30.17 12.18 12.59
N TRP A 76 -30.26 12.24 13.92
CA TRP A 76 -30.69 11.09 14.74
C TRP A 76 -32.08 10.61 14.34
N GLU A 77 -33.05 11.53 14.26
CA GLU A 77 -34.46 11.23 13.98
C GLU A 77 -34.76 11.04 12.48
N LEU A 78 -33.75 11.12 11.61
CA LEU A 78 -33.97 10.87 10.18
C LEU A 78 -34.27 9.39 9.96
N GLU A 79 -35.45 9.08 9.47
CA GLU A 79 -35.85 7.71 9.20
C GLU A 79 -35.17 7.16 7.94
N ARG A 80 -34.79 5.89 7.99
CA ARG A 80 -34.22 5.16 6.85
C ARG A 80 -34.87 3.79 6.73
N ASP A 81 -35.08 3.37 5.49
CA ASP A 81 -35.43 1.98 5.19
C ASP A 81 -34.18 1.11 5.31
N THR A 82 -34.23 0.13 6.23
CA THR A 82 -33.15 -0.83 6.47
C THR A 82 -33.67 -2.26 6.23
N PRO A 83 -32.79 -3.27 6.11
CA PRO A 83 -33.20 -4.67 6.02
C PRO A 83 -34.01 -5.17 7.22
N TRP A 84 -33.98 -4.44 8.34
CA TRP A 84 -34.66 -4.77 9.59
C TRP A 84 -35.91 -3.92 9.84
N GLY A 85 -36.39 -3.22 8.81
CA GLY A 85 -37.51 -2.31 8.90
C GLY A 85 -37.09 -0.84 8.90
N ARG A 86 -38.09 0.04 8.86
CA ARG A 86 -37.89 1.48 8.97
C ARG A 86 -37.53 1.84 10.41
N MET A 87 -36.44 2.57 10.60
CA MET A 87 -35.95 3.01 11.91
C MET A 87 -35.28 4.37 11.81
N THR A 88 -35.09 5.02 12.96
CA THR A 88 -34.32 6.27 13.02
C THR A 88 -32.86 5.99 12.70
N TYR A 89 -32.13 7.00 12.23
CA TYR A 89 -30.73 6.81 11.89
C TYR A 89 -29.90 6.44 13.12
N ILE A 90 -30.20 7.01 14.29
CA ILE A 90 -29.50 6.67 15.53
C ILE A 90 -29.75 5.21 15.95
N ASP A 91 -30.98 4.70 15.84
CA ASP A 91 -31.29 3.28 16.12
C ASP A 91 -30.52 2.35 15.18
N TYR A 92 -30.42 2.73 13.90
CA TYR A 92 -29.58 2.01 12.94
C TYR A 92 -28.12 1.99 13.38
N ARG A 93 -27.56 3.13 13.85
CA ARG A 93 -26.18 3.20 14.34
C ARG A 93 -25.96 2.28 15.54
N HIS A 94 -26.89 2.25 16.50
CA HIS A 94 -26.80 1.32 17.63
C HIS A 94 -26.85 -0.14 17.18
N ARG A 95 -27.73 -0.45 16.24
CA ARG A 95 -27.92 -1.82 15.76
C ARG A 95 -26.67 -2.43 15.13
N VAL A 96 -25.90 -1.64 14.40
CA VAL A 96 -24.68 -2.12 13.73
C VAL A 96 -23.43 -2.01 14.59
N GLU A 97 -23.51 -1.39 15.77
CA GLU A 97 -22.38 -1.17 16.65
C GLU A 97 -22.21 -2.35 17.61
N PHE A 98 -21.02 -2.96 17.63
CA PHE A 98 -20.72 -4.08 18.51
C PHE A 98 -20.34 -3.64 19.93
N GLY A 99 -20.73 -4.47 20.90
CA GLY A 99 -20.36 -4.36 22.32
C GLY A 99 -19.10 -5.14 22.65
N GLU A 100 -18.78 -5.21 23.95
CA GLU A 100 -17.57 -5.88 24.43
C GLU A 100 -17.58 -7.39 24.17
N ASP A 101 -18.73 -8.05 24.32
CA ASP A 101 -18.85 -9.50 24.14
C ASP A 101 -18.59 -9.91 22.68
N GLU A 102 -19.10 -9.16 21.71
CA GLU A 102 -18.82 -9.40 20.30
C GLU A 102 -17.34 -9.16 19.97
N TYR A 103 -16.74 -8.08 20.48
CA TYR A 103 -15.32 -7.81 20.25
C TYR A 103 -14.41 -8.85 20.93
N ARG A 104 -14.78 -9.40 22.09
CA ARG A 104 -14.08 -10.56 22.70
C ARG A 104 -14.14 -11.79 21.81
N ARG A 105 -15.31 -12.07 21.21
CA ARG A 105 -15.43 -13.19 20.29
C ARG A 105 -14.62 -12.99 19.00
N ILE A 106 -14.58 -11.76 18.47
CA ILE A 106 -13.74 -11.38 17.33
C ILE A 106 -12.26 -11.56 17.68
N ASP A 107 -11.82 -11.10 18.86
CA ASP A 107 -10.44 -11.22 19.32
C ASP A 107 -9.99 -12.70 19.41
N GLU A 108 -10.80 -13.54 20.05
CA GLU A 108 -10.57 -14.98 20.12
C GLU A 108 -10.45 -15.62 18.73
N HIS A 109 -11.38 -15.28 17.84
CA HIS A 109 -11.42 -15.86 16.49
C HIS A 109 -10.23 -15.40 15.63
N CYS A 110 -9.83 -14.13 15.72
CA CYS A 110 -8.64 -13.63 15.04
C CYS A 110 -7.37 -14.36 15.51
N ARG A 111 -7.25 -14.61 16.83
CA ARG A 111 -6.16 -15.41 17.41
C ARG A 111 -6.17 -16.86 16.93
N GLU A 112 -7.32 -17.50 16.84
CA GLU A 112 -7.48 -18.87 16.30
C GLU A 112 -7.09 -18.94 14.81
N ARG A 113 -7.43 -17.92 14.03
CA ARG A 113 -7.11 -17.81 12.61
C ARG A 113 -5.70 -17.33 12.31
N GLY A 114 -4.95 -16.87 13.32
CA GLY A 114 -3.58 -16.37 13.15
C GLY A 114 -3.50 -15.04 12.39
N ILE A 115 -4.54 -14.20 12.47
CA ILE A 115 -4.60 -12.88 11.85
C ILE A 115 -4.73 -11.81 12.94
N ALA A 116 -4.03 -10.68 12.79
CA ALA A 116 -4.18 -9.58 13.74
C ALA A 116 -5.49 -8.83 13.49
N TRP A 117 -6.00 -8.12 14.50
CA TRP A 117 -7.10 -7.18 14.31
C TRP A 117 -6.84 -5.89 15.05
N PHE A 118 -7.41 -4.81 14.53
CA PHE A 118 -7.44 -3.50 15.18
C PHE A 118 -8.68 -2.74 14.71
N ALA A 119 -8.86 -1.50 15.18
CA ALA A 119 -10.00 -0.70 14.79
C ALA A 119 -9.68 0.77 14.61
N SER A 120 -10.60 1.46 13.96
CA SER A 120 -10.71 2.92 14.01
C SER A 120 -11.62 3.33 15.16
N PRO A 121 -11.10 3.91 16.25
CA PRO A 121 -11.94 4.65 17.19
C PRO A 121 -12.35 5.99 16.58
N TRP A 122 -13.62 6.35 16.71
CA TRP A 122 -14.16 7.62 16.19
C TRP A 122 -14.38 8.69 17.26
N ASP A 123 -14.10 8.36 18.51
CA ASP A 123 -14.25 9.22 19.68
C ASP A 123 -13.33 8.70 20.82
N VAL A 124 -13.18 9.49 21.87
CA VAL A 124 -12.30 9.21 23.02
C VAL A 124 -12.75 7.95 23.79
N GLU A 125 -14.05 7.72 23.90
CA GLU A 125 -14.61 6.57 24.64
C GLU A 125 -14.31 5.26 23.89
N SER A 126 -14.33 5.31 22.57
CA SER A 126 -13.92 4.23 21.68
C SER A 126 -12.43 3.90 21.81
N VAL A 127 -11.57 4.89 22.07
CA VAL A 127 -10.15 4.61 22.40
C VAL A 127 -10.07 3.82 23.70
N ALA A 128 -10.74 4.29 24.76
CA ALA A 128 -10.75 3.61 26.06
C ALA A 128 -11.36 2.19 25.98
N PHE A 129 -12.36 1.99 25.13
CA PHE A 129 -12.93 0.68 24.84
C PHE A 129 -11.89 -0.27 24.22
N LEU A 130 -11.18 0.20 23.19
CA LEU A 130 -10.22 -0.60 22.44
C LEU A 130 -8.95 -0.94 23.25
N GLU A 131 -8.55 -0.10 24.21
CA GLU A 131 -7.41 -0.39 25.11
C GLU A 131 -7.66 -1.54 26.09
N LYS A 132 -8.88 -2.10 26.14
CA LYS A 132 -9.17 -3.36 26.84
C LYS A 132 -8.59 -4.59 26.12
N PHE A 133 -8.15 -4.43 24.87
CA PHE A 133 -7.62 -5.47 24.00
C PHE A 133 -6.15 -5.20 23.68
N ASP A 134 -5.40 -6.26 23.35
CA ASP A 134 -4.00 -6.12 22.93
C ASP A 134 -3.90 -5.90 21.42
N LEU A 135 -4.15 -4.67 21.00
CA LEU A 135 -4.19 -4.31 19.58
C LEU A 135 -2.81 -3.88 19.06
N PRO A 136 -2.43 -4.27 17.82
CA PRO A 136 -1.14 -3.90 17.23
C PRO A 136 -1.01 -2.40 16.92
N ALA A 137 -2.13 -1.70 16.72
CA ALA A 137 -2.19 -0.29 16.34
C ALA A 137 -3.60 0.29 16.51
N HIS A 138 -3.71 1.61 16.37
CA HIS A 138 -4.97 2.32 16.13
C HIS A 138 -5.02 2.90 14.73
N LYS A 139 -6.22 3.02 14.15
CA LYS A 139 -6.43 3.71 12.86
C LYS A 139 -7.19 5.01 13.04
N VAL A 140 -6.58 6.13 12.66
CA VAL A 140 -7.33 7.38 12.50
C VAL A 140 -8.01 7.39 11.12
N ALA A 141 -9.34 7.47 11.12
CA ALA A 141 -10.12 7.66 9.91
C ALA A 141 -9.90 9.07 9.33
N SER A 142 -9.99 9.23 8.02
CA SER A 142 -9.83 10.54 7.35
C SER A 142 -10.74 11.63 7.94
N ALA A 143 -11.96 11.26 8.35
CA ALA A 143 -12.93 12.18 8.95
C ALA A 143 -12.51 12.71 10.33
N SER A 144 -11.64 11.99 11.02
CA SER A 144 -11.17 12.30 12.37
C SER A 144 -9.79 12.98 12.38
N LEU A 145 -9.20 13.24 11.20
CA LEU A 145 -7.86 13.82 11.08
C LEU A 145 -7.74 15.20 11.76
N THR A 146 -8.83 15.95 11.84
CA THR A 146 -8.86 17.30 12.45
C THR A 146 -9.35 17.29 13.90
N ASP A 147 -9.56 16.12 14.50
CA ASP A 147 -10.01 15.99 15.88
C ASP A 147 -8.81 15.92 16.84
N ASP A 148 -8.30 17.09 17.21
CA ASP A 148 -7.15 17.26 18.10
C ASP A 148 -7.28 16.50 19.43
N GLU A 149 -8.49 16.40 19.99
CA GLU A 149 -8.71 15.70 21.27
C GLU A 149 -8.53 14.19 21.08
N LEU A 150 -9.15 13.62 20.04
CA LEU A 150 -8.98 12.23 19.68
C LEU A 150 -7.52 11.89 19.34
N LEU A 151 -6.84 12.75 18.55
CA LEU A 151 -5.44 12.53 18.18
C LEU A 151 -4.52 12.53 19.41
N ARG A 152 -4.71 13.46 20.36
CA ARG A 152 -3.91 13.49 21.60
C ARG A 152 -4.17 12.26 22.46
N THR A 153 -5.42 11.83 22.57
CA THR A 153 -5.80 10.61 23.30
C THR A 153 -5.13 9.38 22.67
N LEU A 154 -5.18 9.24 21.34
CA LEU A 154 -4.53 8.16 20.62
C LEU A 154 -3.01 8.17 20.80
N ARG A 155 -2.37 9.34 20.70
CA ARG A 155 -0.94 9.48 20.96
C ARG A 155 -0.56 9.02 22.38
N ALA A 156 -1.38 9.33 23.37
CA ALA A 156 -1.12 8.96 24.76
C ALA A 156 -1.15 7.45 25.01
N THR A 157 -1.77 6.65 24.13
CA THR A 157 -1.72 5.18 24.20
C THR A 157 -0.32 4.62 23.95
N GLY A 158 0.54 5.37 23.27
CA GLY A 158 1.88 4.92 22.88
C GLY A 158 1.92 3.89 21.74
N ARG A 159 0.75 3.42 21.25
CA ARG A 159 0.66 2.47 20.14
C ARG A 159 1.03 3.14 18.80
N THR A 160 1.36 2.32 17.82
CA THR A 160 1.48 2.78 16.43
C THR A 160 0.13 3.26 15.91
N ILE A 161 0.12 4.39 15.20
CA ILE A 161 -1.10 5.00 14.64
C ILE A 161 -1.03 5.02 13.12
N VAL A 162 -2.04 4.43 12.48
CA VAL A 162 -2.21 4.48 11.02
C VAL A 162 -3.19 5.62 10.67
N LEU A 163 -2.69 6.73 10.15
CA LEU A 163 -3.46 7.95 9.86
C LEU A 163 -3.83 8.04 8.37
N SER A 164 -5.12 8.06 8.02
CA SER A 164 -5.55 8.32 6.63
C SER A 164 -5.74 9.82 6.39
N THR A 165 -5.40 10.28 5.18
CA THR A 165 -5.38 11.72 4.84
C THR A 165 -6.44 12.15 3.83
N GLY A 166 -7.50 11.37 3.65
CA GLY A 166 -8.62 11.76 2.78
C GLY A 166 -9.28 13.05 3.28
N MET A 167 -9.94 13.79 2.37
CA MET A 167 -10.65 15.05 2.69
C MET A 167 -9.77 16.16 3.31
N SER A 168 -8.44 16.01 3.26
CA SER A 168 -7.52 16.85 4.03
C SER A 168 -6.59 17.65 3.13
N THR A 169 -6.39 18.91 3.49
CA THR A 169 -5.37 19.77 2.88
C THR A 169 -3.97 19.47 3.43
N PRO A 170 -2.87 19.83 2.74
CA PRO A 170 -1.52 19.68 3.28
C PRO A 170 -1.32 20.31 4.66
N LYS A 171 -1.96 21.47 4.92
CA LYS A 171 -1.89 22.15 6.23
C LYS A 171 -2.53 21.32 7.34
N GLN A 172 -3.69 20.71 7.08
CA GLN A 172 -4.36 19.84 8.06
C GLN A 172 -3.55 18.58 8.33
N ILE A 173 -2.97 17.96 7.29
CA ILE A 173 -2.11 16.78 7.45
C ILE A 173 -0.90 17.13 8.32
N ARG A 174 -0.24 18.25 8.05
CA ARG A 174 0.92 18.70 8.86
C ARG A 174 0.55 18.91 10.32
N HIS A 175 -0.57 19.60 10.58
CA HIS A 175 -1.08 19.82 11.93
C HIS A 175 -1.37 18.49 12.65
N ALA A 176 -2.03 17.54 11.98
CA ALA A 176 -2.30 16.22 12.57
C ALA A 176 -1.00 15.46 12.91
N VAL A 177 0.01 15.52 12.03
CA VAL A 177 1.34 14.93 12.30
C VAL A 177 2.05 15.63 13.46
N GLU A 178 1.91 16.95 13.61
CA GLU A 178 2.45 17.70 14.76
C GLU A 178 1.78 17.27 16.09
N VAL A 179 0.46 17.07 16.07
CA VAL A 179 -0.31 16.62 17.24
C VAL A 179 0.07 15.18 17.63
N LEU A 180 0.16 14.27 16.67
CA LEU A 180 0.50 12.86 16.90
C LEU A 180 1.99 12.63 17.20
N GLY A 181 2.88 13.44 16.60
CA GLY A 181 4.29 13.12 16.45
C GLY A 181 4.53 12.12 15.30
N SER A 182 5.73 12.16 14.71
CA SER A 182 6.06 11.35 13.53
C SER A 182 6.71 10.00 13.84
N GLU A 183 7.13 9.76 15.08
CA GLU A 183 7.91 8.58 15.48
C GLU A 183 7.11 7.28 15.52
N ASN A 184 5.79 7.34 15.73
CA ASN A 184 4.93 6.15 15.88
C ASN A 184 3.75 6.14 14.89
N ILE A 185 3.88 6.79 13.73
CA ILE A 185 2.79 6.84 12.74
C ILE A 185 3.13 6.17 11.41
N VAL A 186 2.09 5.67 10.73
CA VAL A 186 2.05 5.33 9.31
C VAL A 186 1.05 6.27 8.64
N LEU A 187 1.40 6.91 7.53
CA LEU A 187 0.52 7.88 6.86
C LEU A 187 -0.05 7.30 5.57
N CYS A 188 -1.36 7.24 5.44
CA CYS A 188 -2.03 6.66 4.28
C CYS A 188 -2.62 7.74 3.38
N HIS A 189 -2.19 7.74 2.11
CA HIS A 189 -2.92 8.43 1.06
C HIS A 189 -4.30 7.79 0.87
N ALA A 190 -5.35 8.61 0.75
CA ALA A 190 -6.72 8.15 0.59
C ALA A 190 -7.59 9.18 -0.13
N THR A 191 -8.57 8.70 -0.91
CA THR A 191 -9.66 9.51 -1.45
C THR A 191 -10.97 8.98 -0.87
N SER A 192 -11.64 9.74 0.00
CA SER A 192 -12.81 9.28 0.78
C SER A 192 -14.13 9.43 0.03
N THR A 193 -14.20 8.91 -1.20
CA THR A 193 -15.43 8.71 -1.97
C THR A 193 -15.63 7.20 -2.19
N TYR A 194 -16.87 6.72 -2.10
CA TYR A 194 -17.17 5.28 -2.04
C TYR A 194 -18.23 4.93 -3.12
N PRO A 195 -17.85 4.40 -4.30
CA PRO A 195 -16.49 4.12 -4.74
C PRO A 195 -15.74 5.35 -5.27
N ALA A 196 -14.41 5.38 -5.08
CA ALA A 196 -13.55 6.43 -5.61
C ALA A 196 -13.28 6.23 -7.11
N ARG A 197 -13.40 7.30 -7.89
CA ARG A 197 -13.12 7.26 -9.34
C ARG A 197 -11.61 7.24 -9.57
N ALA A 198 -11.15 6.45 -10.56
CA ALA A 198 -9.72 6.34 -10.89
C ALA A 198 -9.03 7.70 -11.14
N ALA A 199 -9.72 8.64 -11.78
CA ALA A 199 -9.21 9.99 -12.05
C ALA A 199 -9.01 10.85 -10.78
N GLU A 200 -9.65 10.49 -9.67
CA GLU A 200 -9.63 11.21 -8.39
C GLU A 200 -8.68 10.56 -7.38
N LEU A 201 -8.11 9.38 -7.71
CA LEU A 201 -7.21 8.67 -6.80
C LEU A 201 -5.88 9.37 -6.63
N ASN A 202 -5.36 10.03 -7.67
CA ASN A 202 -4.11 10.82 -7.61
C ASN A 202 -2.95 10.10 -6.88
N LEU A 203 -2.62 8.86 -7.28
CA LEU A 203 -1.65 8.00 -6.57
C LEU A 203 -0.25 8.61 -6.44
N ARG A 204 0.11 9.60 -7.27
CA ARG A 204 1.40 10.33 -7.15
C ARG A 204 1.54 11.10 -5.84
N VAL A 205 0.45 11.34 -5.11
CA VAL A 205 0.49 11.89 -3.75
C VAL A 205 1.30 11.01 -2.79
N ILE A 206 1.41 9.70 -3.06
CA ILE A 206 2.30 8.80 -2.28
C ILE A 206 3.74 9.35 -2.28
N HIS A 207 4.27 9.76 -3.44
CA HIS A 207 5.60 10.36 -3.52
C HIS A 207 5.66 11.72 -2.83
N THR A 208 4.61 12.53 -2.93
CA THR A 208 4.53 13.81 -2.23
C THR A 208 4.62 13.61 -0.72
N LEU A 209 3.87 12.65 -0.15
CA LEU A 209 3.91 12.34 1.27
C LEU A 209 5.27 11.74 1.69
N GLN A 210 5.87 10.88 0.86
CA GLN A 210 7.20 10.33 1.12
C GLN A 210 8.28 11.43 1.17
N ALA A 211 8.17 12.44 0.32
CA ALA A 211 9.10 13.58 0.28
C ALA A 211 8.89 14.54 1.47
N GLU A 212 7.64 14.81 1.84
CA GLU A 212 7.30 15.70 2.96
C GLU A 212 7.61 15.06 4.33
N TYR A 213 7.42 13.75 4.46
CA TYR A 213 7.60 13.00 5.71
C TYR A 213 8.64 11.87 5.55
N PRO A 214 9.93 12.19 5.36
CA PRO A 214 10.96 11.21 5.02
C PRO A 214 11.29 10.21 6.13
N ASN A 215 10.80 10.43 7.36
CA ASN A 215 10.91 9.50 8.49
C ASN A 215 9.63 8.66 8.71
N VAL A 216 8.57 8.85 7.93
CA VAL A 216 7.28 8.19 8.11
C VAL A 216 7.04 7.17 6.97
N PRO A 217 6.65 5.92 7.27
CA PRO A 217 6.16 5.00 6.26
C PRO A 217 4.86 5.52 5.63
N ILE A 218 4.78 5.46 4.30
CA ILE A 218 3.59 5.88 3.56
C ILE A 218 2.82 4.65 3.09
N GLY A 219 1.51 4.65 3.28
CA GLY A 219 0.59 3.61 2.82
C GLY A 219 -0.51 4.16 1.92
N TYR A 220 -1.47 3.30 1.61
CA TYR A 220 -2.62 3.59 0.78
C TYR A 220 -3.90 2.98 1.37
N SER A 221 -4.94 3.78 1.51
CA SER A 221 -6.28 3.36 1.95
C SER A 221 -7.24 3.62 0.77
N GLY A 222 -7.66 2.54 0.13
CA GLY A 222 -8.35 2.55 -1.16
C GLY A 222 -9.85 2.32 -1.03
N HIS A 223 -10.62 3.08 -1.82
CA HIS A 223 -12.09 3.00 -1.89
C HIS A 223 -12.60 2.86 -3.34
N GLU A 224 -11.74 2.63 -4.32
CA GLU A 224 -12.12 2.33 -5.70
C GLU A 224 -12.72 0.91 -5.85
N THR A 225 -13.30 0.57 -6.99
CA THR A 225 -13.84 -0.80 -7.23
C THR A 225 -12.79 -1.80 -7.75
N GLY A 226 -11.81 -1.32 -8.52
CA GLY A 226 -10.78 -2.14 -9.17
C GLY A 226 -9.56 -2.42 -8.28
N LEU A 227 -8.75 -3.42 -8.65
CA LEU A 227 -7.56 -3.81 -7.89
C LEU A 227 -6.27 -3.17 -8.40
N GLN A 228 -6.24 -2.84 -9.70
CA GLN A 228 -5.05 -2.38 -10.41
C GLN A 228 -4.42 -1.11 -9.82
N THR A 229 -5.24 -0.22 -9.26
CA THR A 229 -4.79 1.03 -8.64
C THR A 229 -4.17 0.79 -7.28
N THR A 230 -4.66 -0.19 -6.52
CA THR A 230 -4.01 -0.63 -5.29
C THR A 230 -2.65 -1.27 -5.57
N LEU A 231 -2.53 -2.09 -6.63
CA LEU A 231 -1.22 -2.62 -7.07
C LEU A 231 -0.27 -1.50 -7.52
N ALA A 232 -0.79 -0.50 -8.25
CA ALA A 232 -0.01 0.67 -8.64
C ALA A 232 0.46 1.47 -7.41
N ALA A 233 -0.36 1.60 -6.36
CA ALA A 233 0.04 2.25 -5.12
C ALA A 233 1.22 1.53 -4.44
N VAL A 234 1.22 0.20 -4.42
CA VAL A 234 2.36 -0.61 -3.94
C VAL A 234 3.60 -0.37 -4.79
N ALA A 235 3.48 -0.39 -6.12
CA ALA A 235 4.59 -0.11 -7.03
C ALA A 235 5.18 1.32 -6.86
N LEU A 236 4.37 2.27 -6.38
CA LEU A 236 4.79 3.64 -6.03
C LEU A 236 5.36 3.75 -4.60
N GLY A 237 5.51 2.63 -3.89
CA GLY A 237 6.15 2.55 -2.58
C GLY A 237 5.22 2.69 -1.39
N ALA A 238 3.93 2.36 -1.53
CA ALA A 238 3.06 2.17 -0.37
C ALA A 238 3.49 0.92 0.43
N ALA A 239 3.83 1.09 1.70
CA ALA A 239 4.25 0.01 2.62
C ALA A 239 3.09 -0.58 3.46
N PHE A 240 1.92 0.04 3.38
CA PHE A 240 0.68 -0.41 4.01
C PHE A 240 -0.46 -0.24 3.01
N VAL A 241 -1.34 -1.23 2.93
CA VAL A 241 -2.52 -1.21 2.07
C VAL A 241 -3.75 -1.58 2.88
N GLU A 242 -4.81 -0.81 2.74
CA GLU A 242 -6.12 -1.09 3.31
C GLU A 242 -7.21 -0.98 2.24
N ARG A 243 -8.10 -1.97 2.23
CA ARG A 243 -9.23 -2.06 1.30
C ARG A 243 -10.43 -2.59 2.07
N HIS A 244 -11.60 -1.99 1.86
CA HIS A 244 -12.83 -2.56 2.42
C HIS A 244 -13.07 -3.96 1.85
N ILE A 245 -13.56 -4.88 2.67
CA ILE A 245 -13.89 -6.26 2.29
C ILE A 245 -15.34 -6.58 2.56
N THR A 246 -15.92 -7.43 1.71
CA THR A 246 -17.30 -7.91 1.85
C THR A 246 -17.41 -9.37 1.46
N LEU A 247 -18.47 -10.04 1.90
CA LEU A 247 -18.82 -11.37 1.39
C LEU A 247 -19.53 -11.27 0.03
N ASP A 248 -20.32 -10.21 -0.17
CA ASP A 248 -21.10 -9.96 -1.39
C ASP A 248 -21.40 -8.46 -1.52
N ARG A 249 -21.01 -7.85 -2.64
CA ARG A 249 -21.23 -6.42 -2.94
C ARG A 249 -22.70 -6.03 -3.04
N ALA A 250 -23.61 -6.98 -3.22
CA ALA A 250 -25.05 -6.75 -3.26
C ALA A 250 -25.69 -6.71 -1.86
N MET A 251 -24.94 -7.03 -0.80
CA MET A 251 -25.41 -6.85 0.57
C MET A 251 -25.76 -5.38 0.84
N TRP A 252 -26.63 -5.17 1.83
CA TRP A 252 -27.00 -3.83 2.26
C TRP A 252 -25.83 -3.16 3.00
N GLY A 253 -25.63 -1.86 2.75
CA GLY A 253 -24.58 -1.04 3.39
C GLY A 253 -23.90 -0.09 2.39
N SER A 254 -23.46 1.08 2.85
CA SER A 254 -22.86 2.11 1.98
C SER A 254 -21.52 1.68 1.37
N ASP A 255 -20.77 0.84 2.08
CA ASP A 255 -19.39 0.54 1.74
C ASP A 255 -19.28 -0.75 0.89
N GLN A 256 -20.37 -1.53 0.82
CA GLN A 256 -20.44 -2.83 0.14
C GLN A 256 -20.01 -2.73 -1.33
N ALA A 257 -20.52 -1.74 -2.06
CA ALA A 257 -20.22 -1.56 -3.49
C ALA A 257 -18.73 -1.22 -3.78
N ALA A 258 -18.04 -0.58 -2.84
CA ALA A 258 -16.61 -0.27 -2.95
C ALA A 258 -15.71 -1.41 -2.44
N SER A 259 -16.29 -2.36 -1.70
CA SER A 259 -15.56 -3.42 -1.01
C SER A 259 -15.07 -4.52 -1.97
N VAL A 260 -14.06 -5.26 -1.53
CA VAL A 260 -13.45 -6.37 -2.26
C VAL A 260 -14.02 -7.69 -1.73
N GLU A 261 -14.58 -8.50 -2.64
CA GLU A 261 -15.06 -9.84 -2.32
C GLU A 261 -13.91 -10.84 -2.16
N PRO A 262 -14.12 -12.03 -1.54
CA PRO A 262 -13.03 -12.93 -1.15
C PRO A 262 -12.10 -13.32 -2.30
N GLY A 263 -12.65 -13.66 -3.47
CA GLY A 263 -11.84 -13.99 -4.65
C GLY A 263 -11.04 -12.80 -5.18
N GLY A 264 -11.54 -11.58 -5.03
CA GLY A 264 -10.81 -10.35 -5.34
C GLY A 264 -9.68 -10.09 -4.35
N LEU A 265 -9.91 -10.37 -3.07
CA LEU A 265 -8.94 -10.18 -2.00
C LEU A 265 -7.75 -11.14 -2.14
N GLN A 266 -8.03 -12.43 -2.43
CA GLN A 266 -7.00 -13.42 -2.75
C GLN A 266 -6.12 -12.99 -3.93
N ARG A 267 -6.73 -12.49 -5.01
CA ARG A 267 -5.98 -11.96 -6.16
C ARG A 267 -5.15 -10.75 -5.77
N LEU A 268 -5.71 -9.83 -4.99
CA LEU A 268 -5.01 -8.63 -4.55
C LEU A 268 -3.77 -8.99 -3.72
N VAL A 269 -3.89 -9.84 -2.70
CA VAL A 269 -2.77 -10.25 -1.86
C VAL A 269 -1.70 -10.95 -2.69
N ARG A 270 -2.09 -11.94 -3.52
CA ARG A 270 -1.17 -12.63 -4.43
C ARG A 270 -0.40 -11.64 -5.32
N ASP A 271 -1.12 -10.72 -5.95
CA ASP A 271 -0.52 -9.79 -6.91
C ASP A 271 0.35 -8.73 -6.24
N ILE A 272 0.03 -8.30 -5.01
CA ILE A 272 0.94 -7.48 -4.19
C ILE A 272 2.26 -8.23 -3.98
N ARG A 273 2.21 -9.49 -3.54
CA ARG A 273 3.41 -10.30 -3.29
C ARG A 273 4.27 -10.49 -4.56
N VAL A 274 3.62 -10.72 -5.71
CA VAL A 274 4.31 -10.79 -7.01
C VAL A 274 4.95 -9.45 -7.39
N VAL A 275 4.27 -8.32 -7.17
CA VAL A 275 4.82 -6.98 -7.45
C VAL A 275 6.04 -6.71 -6.58
N GLU A 276 5.98 -7.04 -5.29
CA GLU A 276 7.10 -6.85 -4.36
C GLU A 276 8.35 -7.61 -4.80
N GLU A 277 8.20 -8.87 -5.20
CA GLU A 277 9.30 -9.67 -5.76
C GLU A 277 9.82 -9.05 -7.08
N SER A 278 8.90 -8.57 -7.93
CA SER A 278 9.22 -8.03 -9.26
C SER A 278 9.92 -6.67 -9.23
N LEU A 279 9.78 -5.88 -8.16
CA LEU A 279 10.42 -4.57 -8.03
C LEU A 279 11.95 -4.69 -7.94
N GLY A 280 12.45 -5.78 -7.36
CA GLY A 280 13.88 -6.08 -7.26
C GLY A 280 14.69 -5.00 -6.52
N ASP A 281 15.98 -4.90 -6.85
CA ASP A 281 16.94 -3.98 -6.21
C ASP A 281 17.34 -2.78 -7.10
N GLY A 282 16.71 -2.64 -8.28
CA GLY A 282 16.99 -1.58 -9.23
C GLY A 282 18.32 -1.71 -10.00
N VAL A 283 19.10 -2.78 -9.81
CA VAL A 283 20.37 -2.97 -10.52
C VAL A 283 20.16 -3.83 -11.78
N LYS A 284 20.43 -3.25 -12.96
CA LYS A 284 20.32 -3.99 -14.22
C LYS A 284 21.41 -5.06 -14.32
N ARG A 285 20.96 -6.32 -14.46
CA ARG A 285 21.81 -7.48 -14.68
C ARG A 285 21.38 -8.24 -15.93
N VAL A 286 22.29 -9.09 -16.42
CA VAL A 286 21.98 -10.17 -17.36
C VAL A 286 21.88 -11.43 -16.50
N TYR A 287 20.73 -12.10 -16.56
CA TYR A 287 20.54 -13.35 -15.83
C TYR A 287 21.14 -14.53 -16.61
N GLU A 288 21.47 -15.61 -15.90
CA GLU A 288 21.96 -16.86 -16.51
C GLU A 288 21.00 -17.36 -17.62
N SER A 289 19.69 -17.27 -17.37
CA SER A 289 18.64 -17.61 -18.32
C SER A 289 18.61 -16.74 -19.57
N GLU A 290 19.22 -15.55 -19.54
CA GLU A 290 19.36 -14.66 -20.69
C GLU A 290 20.61 -14.95 -21.52
N LEU A 291 21.60 -15.69 -21.04
CA LEU A 291 22.87 -15.91 -21.78
C LEU A 291 22.68 -16.69 -23.09
N ALA A 292 21.82 -17.71 -23.10
CA ALA A 292 21.52 -18.46 -24.32
C ALA A 292 20.72 -17.63 -25.34
N PRO A 293 19.60 -16.95 -24.98
CA PRO A 293 18.95 -15.99 -25.87
C PRO A 293 19.88 -14.87 -26.35
N MET A 294 20.75 -14.37 -25.48
CA MET A 294 21.72 -13.33 -25.80
C MET A 294 22.69 -13.78 -26.90
N ARG A 295 23.26 -14.99 -26.80
CA ARG A 295 24.12 -15.59 -27.83
C ARG A 295 23.35 -15.81 -29.15
N LYS A 296 22.11 -16.30 -29.06
CA LYS A 296 21.29 -16.63 -30.24
C LYS A 296 20.79 -15.40 -31.01
N LEU A 297 20.41 -14.33 -30.32
CA LEU A 297 19.65 -13.23 -30.90
C LEU A 297 20.48 -11.96 -31.18
N ARG A 298 21.64 -11.79 -30.54
CA ARG A 298 22.50 -10.64 -30.82
C ARG A 298 23.22 -10.83 -32.15
N ARG A 299 22.95 -9.93 -33.11
CA ARG A 299 23.59 -9.93 -34.44
C ARG A 299 25.11 -9.75 -34.39
N VAL A 300 25.61 -9.05 -33.37
CA VAL A 300 27.04 -8.80 -33.16
C VAL A 300 27.45 -9.24 -31.75
N PRO A 301 28.59 -9.94 -31.58
CA PRO A 301 29.11 -10.27 -30.27
C PRO A 301 29.44 -8.98 -29.52
N GLY A 302 28.64 -8.65 -28.50
CA GLY A 302 29.02 -7.62 -27.54
C GLY A 302 30.24 -8.07 -26.74
N VAL A 303 30.97 -7.13 -26.13
CA VAL A 303 32.24 -7.40 -25.42
C VAL A 303 32.13 -8.56 -24.41
N VAL A 304 30.97 -8.73 -23.76
CA VAL A 304 30.69 -9.82 -22.80
C VAL A 304 30.56 -11.18 -23.50
N ALA A 305 29.87 -11.25 -24.63
CA ALA A 305 29.75 -12.50 -25.40
C ALA A 305 31.12 -12.95 -25.95
N GLN A 306 31.97 -11.99 -26.32
CA GLN A 306 33.33 -12.28 -26.78
C GLN A 306 34.23 -12.84 -25.66
N ALA A 307 34.01 -12.44 -24.40
CA ALA A 307 34.78 -12.95 -23.26
C ALA A 307 34.42 -14.40 -22.93
N ASP A 308 33.12 -14.73 -22.91
CA ASP A 308 32.63 -16.08 -22.65
C ASP A 308 32.94 -17.05 -23.80
N GLU A 309 32.83 -16.61 -25.06
CA GLU A 309 33.23 -17.44 -26.22
C GLU A 309 34.72 -17.74 -26.22
N ARG A 310 35.57 -16.78 -25.80
CA ARG A 310 37.01 -17.01 -25.63
C ARG A 310 37.30 -18.00 -24.51
N ALA A 311 36.59 -17.92 -23.39
CA ALA A 311 36.74 -18.83 -22.27
C ALA A 311 36.29 -20.26 -22.65
N GLU A 312 35.11 -20.40 -23.26
CA GLU A 312 34.60 -21.70 -23.71
C GLU A 312 35.45 -22.31 -24.85
N ARG A 313 35.99 -21.49 -25.77
CA ARG A 313 36.95 -21.98 -26.79
C ARG A 313 38.24 -22.48 -26.16
N ALA A 314 38.76 -21.76 -25.16
CA ALA A 314 39.95 -22.17 -24.44
C ALA A 314 39.74 -23.52 -23.73
N GLU A 315 38.56 -23.74 -23.14
CA GLU A 315 38.19 -25.04 -22.55
C GLU A 315 38.05 -26.15 -23.59
N ARG A 316 37.60 -25.83 -24.81
CA ARG A 316 37.53 -26.77 -25.95
C ARG A 316 38.85 -26.97 -26.71
N GLY A 317 39.92 -26.27 -26.32
CA GLY A 317 41.22 -26.34 -26.98
C GLY A 317 41.25 -25.72 -28.38
N GLU A 318 40.29 -24.85 -28.71
CA GLU A 318 40.21 -24.20 -30.01
C GLU A 318 41.15 -22.98 -30.08
N PRO A 319 41.93 -22.81 -31.16
CA PRO A 319 42.91 -21.72 -31.28
C PRO A 319 42.22 -20.34 -31.32
N ALA A 320 42.85 -19.32 -30.73
CA ALA A 320 42.33 -17.95 -30.76
C ALA A 320 42.35 -17.40 -32.21
N GLU A 321 41.25 -16.81 -32.67
CA GLU A 321 41.21 -16.17 -33.99
C GLU A 321 42.03 -14.87 -33.97
N GLU A 322 43.03 -14.78 -34.85
CA GLU A 322 43.73 -13.54 -35.14
C GLU A 322 42.78 -12.56 -35.83
N ALA A 323 42.68 -11.35 -35.28
CA ALA A 323 41.83 -10.28 -35.83
C ALA A 323 42.28 -9.92 -37.25
N ALA A 324 41.63 -10.50 -38.25
CA ALA A 324 41.82 -10.14 -39.65
C ALA A 324 41.08 -8.84 -39.96
N GLY A 325 41.81 -7.75 -40.19
CA GLY A 325 41.25 -6.59 -40.89
C GLY A 325 41.78 -5.21 -40.50
N ALA A 326 43.08 -4.94 -40.68
CA ALA A 326 43.58 -3.57 -40.82
C ALA A 326 44.93 -3.56 -41.58
N ARG A 327 44.93 -3.96 -42.86
CA ARG A 327 46.05 -3.67 -43.78
C ARG A 327 45.56 -3.41 -45.19
N GLY A 328 45.92 -2.23 -45.71
CA GLY A 328 45.74 -1.80 -47.10
C GLY A 328 45.05 -0.42 -47.13
N SER A 329 45.65 0.66 -47.59
CA SER A 329 46.96 0.89 -48.22
C SER A 329 47.23 2.39 -48.17
N ASP A 330 48.32 2.78 -47.54
CA ASP A 330 48.89 4.11 -47.67
C ASP A 330 49.62 4.15 -49.02
N ARG A 331 49.11 4.94 -49.97
CA ARG A 331 49.84 5.31 -51.18
C ARG A 331 49.73 6.82 -51.35
N SER A 332 50.82 7.46 -50.96
CA SER A 332 51.28 8.77 -51.42
C SER A 332 51.31 8.81 -52.95
N ASP A 333 50.73 9.87 -53.53
CA ASP A 333 51.27 10.45 -54.75
C ASP A 333 51.16 11.97 -54.68
N SER A 334 52.31 12.61 -54.92
CA SER A 334 52.55 14.03 -54.86
C SER A 334 52.54 14.66 -56.25
N ALA A 335 52.03 15.89 -56.29
CA ALA A 335 52.37 16.99 -57.21
C ALA A 335 51.84 16.97 -58.67
N GLY A 336 51.19 18.08 -59.04
CA GLY A 336 50.90 18.47 -60.42
C GLY A 336 49.92 19.63 -60.53
N ASP A 337 50.41 20.86 -60.43
CA ASP A 337 49.72 22.14 -60.70
C ASP A 337 48.99 22.18 -62.06
N ARG A 338 47.84 22.89 -62.10
CA ARG A 338 47.50 23.99 -63.04
C ARG A 338 46.03 24.47 -62.88
N GLU A 339 45.89 25.67 -62.29
CA GLU A 339 45.08 26.86 -62.66
C GLU A 339 43.68 26.78 -63.37
N PRO A 340 42.86 27.88 -63.35
CA PRO A 340 41.47 27.84 -62.89
C PRO A 340 40.43 28.20 -63.96
N ALA A 341 39.14 28.07 -63.64
CA ALA A 341 38.06 28.75 -64.36
C ALA A 341 36.86 29.05 -63.45
N ALA A 342 36.34 30.27 -63.61
CA ALA A 342 35.20 30.87 -62.95
C ALA A 342 33.86 30.17 -63.25
N VAL A 343 32.89 30.25 -62.33
CA VAL A 343 31.73 31.18 -62.30
C VAL A 343 31.06 31.05 -60.93
#